data_AF-A0A8C4W0K1-F1
#
_entry.id   AF-A0A8C4W0K1-F1
#
_cell.length_a   1.000
_cell.length_b   1.000
_cell.length_c   1.000
_cell.angle_alpha   90.00
_cell.angle_beta   90.00
_cell.angle_gamma   90.00
#
_symmetry.space_group_name_H-M   'P 1'
#
loop_
_entity.id
_entity.type
_entity.pdbx_description
1 polymer ?
#
loop_
_entity_poly.entity_id
_entity_poly.type
_entity_poly.pdbx_seq_one_letter_code
_entity_poly.pdbx_strand_id
1 'polypeptide(L)'
;DVGYELGKEHFPGEGQLRHIKTGEPFVFNYREDLHRWNQKRYEALGEIITKYVYELLEKECHLKKVTLPVDATESEPKSFIFMSEDALTNPDKLMVLIHGSGVVRAGQWARRLIINEDLDSGTQIPYIKRAIEGNVPSNFQKAATLKRVKGKGSIRVM
;
A
#
# COMPACT_ATOMS: atom_id res chain seq x y z
N ASP A 1 1.99 28.08 6.38
CA ASP A 1 2.59 26.73 6.21
C ASP A 1 1.85 25.69 7.03
N VAL A 2 1.27 24.68 6.38
CA VAL A 2 0.61 23.56 7.09
C VAL A 2 1.56 22.37 7.01
N GLY A 3 2.63 22.42 7.80
CA GLY A 3 3.56 21.31 7.96
C GLY A 3 2.93 20.29 8.89
N TYR A 4 2.39 19.19 8.35
CA TYR A 4 2.20 17.98 9.14
C TYR A 4 3.56 17.31 9.24
N GLU A 5 4.24 17.49 10.36
CA GLU A 5 5.51 16.83 10.64
C GLU A 5 5.28 15.32 10.85
N LEU A 6 6.13 14.50 10.23
CA LEU A 6 6.31 13.10 10.57
C LEU A 6 6.62 12.98 12.08
N GLY A 7 5.97 12.04 12.77
CA GLY A 7 6.31 11.71 14.16
C GLY A 7 5.27 12.08 15.22
N LYS A 8 4.03 12.39 14.84
CA LYS A 8 2.91 12.56 15.80
C LYS A 8 1.86 11.46 15.75
N GLU A 9 1.86 10.59 14.75
CA GLU A 9 0.89 9.51 14.60
C GLU A 9 1.63 8.17 14.53
N HIS A 10 1.02 7.09 15.03
CA HIS A 10 1.54 5.73 14.96
C HIS A 10 0.40 4.71 14.83
N PHE A 11 0.75 3.51 14.36
CA PHE A 11 -0.12 2.34 14.38
C PHE A 11 0.20 1.49 15.62
N PRO A 12 -0.68 1.45 16.64
CA PRO A 12 -0.49 0.58 17.80
C PRO A 12 -0.83 -0.87 17.40
N GLY A 13 0.19 -1.69 17.13
CA GLY A 13 -0.02 -3.04 16.61
C GLY A 13 -0.78 -3.04 15.29
N GLU A 14 -1.79 -3.90 15.15
CA GLU A 14 -2.69 -3.98 13.99
C GLU A 14 -3.90 -3.04 14.09
N GLY A 15 -3.85 -2.01 14.94
CA GLY A 15 -4.98 -1.10 15.16
C GLY A 15 -4.98 0.17 14.30
N GLN A 16 -6.05 0.96 14.44
CA GLN A 16 -6.22 2.25 13.76
C GLN A 16 -5.10 3.25 14.10
N LEU A 17 -4.88 4.24 13.21
CA LEU A 17 -3.90 5.29 13.41
C LEU A 17 -4.22 6.14 14.66
N ARG A 18 -3.22 6.35 15.52
CA ARG A 18 -3.36 7.12 16.76
C ARG A 18 -2.26 8.15 16.95
N HIS A 19 -2.63 9.26 17.58
CA HIS A 19 -1.69 10.28 17.97
C HIS A 19 -0.74 9.75 19.07
N ILE A 20 0.56 9.88 18.88
CA ILE A 20 1.62 9.31 19.72
C ILE A 20 1.52 9.80 21.17
N LYS A 21 1.14 11.07 21.39
CA LYS A 21 1.09 11.63 22.75
C LYS A 21 -0.24 11.40 23.46
N THR A 22 -1.36 11.44 22.73
CA THR A 22 -2.70 11.42 23.33
C THR A 22 -3.40 10.07 23.17
N GLY A 23 -2.96 9.22 22.24
CA GLY A 23 -3.64 7.97 21.88
C GLY A 23 -4.96 8.16 21.14
N GLU A 24 -5.35 9.40 20.83
CA GLU A 24 -6.62 9.69 20.17
C GLU A 24 -6.59 9.30 18.69
N PRO A 25 -7.73 8.87 18.13
CA PRO A 25 -7.86 8.64 16.70
C PRO A 25 -7.72 9.93 15.89
N PHE A 26 -7.36 9.77 14.61
CA PHE A 26 -7.40 10.88 13.67
C PHE A 26 -8.85 11.38 13.46
N VAL A 27 -9.08 12.67 13.69
CA VAL A 27 -10.36 13.34 13.41
C VAL A 27 -10.23 14.23 12.17
N PHE A 28 -11.00 13.96 11.11
CA PHE A 28 -10.94 14.76 9.87
C PHE A 28 -11.40 16.21 10.09
N ASN A 29 -12.61 16.40 10.62
CA ASN A 29 -13.18 17.72 10.93
C ASN A 29 -12.63 18.27 12.25
N TYR A 30 -11.31 18.45 12.34
CA TYR A 30 -10.67 18.93 13.56
C TYR A 30 -10.96 20.41 13.83
N ARG A 31 -11.15 21.20 12.77
CA ARG A 31 -11.64 22.59 12.85
C ARG A 31 -12.90 22.74 12.02
N GLU A 32 -14.04 22.94 12.66
CA GLU A 32 -15.36 22.93 12.00
C GLU A 32 -15.49 24.02 10.92
N ASP A 33 -14.86 25.17 11.14
CA ASP A 33 -14.91 26.36 10.28
C ASP A 33 -13.85 26.37 9.16
N LEU A 34 -12.87 25.46 9.22
CA LEU A 34 -11.70 25.48 8.32
C LEU A 34 -11.59 24.22 7.46
N HIS A 35 -12.61 23.97 6.63
CA HIS A 35 -12.66 22.84 5.70
C HIS A 35 -11.40 22.69 4.82
N ARG A 36 -10.93 23.80 4.22
CA ARG A 36 -9.74 23.78 3.37
C ARG A 36 -8.48 23.37 4.14
N TRP A 37 -8.40 23.74 5.41
CA TRP A 37 -7.29 23.35 6.27
C TRP A 37 -7.35 21.87 6.64
N ASN A 38 -8.54 21.37 7.04
CA ASN A 38 -8.76 19.96 7.34
C ASN A 38 -8.41 19.06 6.13
N GLN A 39 -8.81 19.48 4.93
CA GLN A 39 -8.49 18.78 3.69
C GLN A 39 -6.97 18.71 3.45
N LYS A 40 -6.25 19.83 3.55
CA LYS A 40 -4.78 19.85 3.38
C LYS A 40 -4.07 18.96 4.40
N ARG A 41 -4.54 18.96 5.64
CA ARG A 41 -4.03 18.10 6.71
C ARG A 41 -4.23 16.62 6.40
N TYR A 42 -5.42 16.25 5.92
CA TYR A 42 -5.72 14.88 5.50
C TYR A 42 -4.90 14.43 4.29
N GLU A 43 -4.66 15.34 3.34
CA GLU A 43 -3.78 15.08 2.19
C GLU A 43 -2.33 14.86 2.63
N ALA A 44 -1.79 15.73 3.47
CA ALA A 44 -0.44 15.60 4.01
C ALA A 44 -0.25 14.29 4.79
N LEU A 45 -1.22 13.92 5.63
CA LEU A 45 -1.21 12.62 6.32
C LEU A 45 -1.22 11.46 5.32
N GLY A 46 -2.00 11.57 4.24
CA GLY A 46 -2.06 10.57 3.19
C GLY A 46 -0.74 10.34 2.44
N GLU A 47 0.04 11.40 2.20
CA GLU A 47 1.38 11.28 1.62
C GLU A 47 2.36 10.59 2.58
N ILE A 48 2.23 10.83 3.88
CA ILE A 48 3.03 10.15 4.91
C ILE A 48 2.69 8.66 4.95
N ILE A 49 1.40 8.32 4.99
CA ILE A 49 0.91 6.93 4.95
C ILE A 49 1.42 6.22 3.70
N THR A 50 1.43 6.91 2.56
CA THR A 50 1.95 6.34 1.31
C THR A 50 3.41 5.91 1.43
N LYS A 51 4.26 6.77 2.01
CA LYS A 51 5.67 6.45 2.24
C LYS A 51 5.81 5.27 3.20
N TYR A 52 5.04 5.26 4.28
CA TYR A 52 5.06 4.17 5.25
C TYR A 52 4.64 2.83 4.64
N VAL A 53 3.59 2.81 3.82
CA VAL A 53 3.18 1.59 3.11
C VAL A 53 4.28 1.10 2.17
N TYR A 54 4.98 1.99 1.46
CA TYR A 54 6.13 1.57 0.64
C TYR A 54 7.24 0.93 1.46
N GLU A 55 7.56 1.50 2.62
CA GLU A 55 8.54 0.88 3.53
C GLU A 55 8.11 -0.51 3.98
N LEU A 56 6.83 -0.73 4.25
CA LEU A 56 6.30 -2.06 4.59
C LEU A 56 6.37 -3.03 3.41
N LEU A 57 6.09 -2.58 2.18
CA LEU A 57 6.24 -3.41 0.98
C LEU A 57 7.69 -3.88 0.80
N GLU A 58 8.66 -3.00 1.07
CA GLU A 58 10.08 -3.32 0.93
C GLU A 58 10.60 -4.18 2.09
N LYS A 59 10.31 -3.78 3.34
CA LYS A 59 10.89 -4.40 4.54
C LYS A 59 10.15 -5.66 4.98
N GLU A 60 8.82 -5.63 4.99
CA GLU A 60 7.98 -6.71 5.54
C GLU A 60 7.50 -7.68 4.45
N CYS A 61 7.38 -7.21 3.21
CA CYS A 61 6.96 -8.06 2.08
C CYS A 61 8.11 -8.42 1.14
N HIS A 62 9.31 -7.90 1.38
CA HIS A 62 10.52 -8.16 0.57
C HIS A 62 10.32 -7.89 -0.92
N LEU A 63 9.50 -6.88 -1.27
CA LEU A 63 9.32 -6.46 -2.64
C LEU A 63 10.35 -5.42 -3.02
N LYS A 64 10.85 -5.47 -4.25
CA LYS A 64 11.69 -4.42 -4.82
C LYS A 64 10.86 -3.43 -5.60
N LYS A 65 11.17 -2.13 -5.42
CA LYS A 65 10.65 -1.06 -6.24
C LYS A 65 11.42 -0.98 -7.56
N VAL A 66 10.74 -1.13 -8.69
CA VAL A 66 11.35 -1.10 -10.03
C VAL A 66 10.74 0.05 -10.83
N THR A 67 11.61 0.92 -11.35
CA THR A 67 11.22 2.02 -12.23
C THR A 67 10.91 1.52 -13.63
N LEU A 68 9.83 2.04 -14.22
CA LEU A 68 9.38 1.73 -15.58
C LEU A 68 9.25 3.01 -16.42
N PRO A 69 9.55 2.96 -17.73
CA PRO A 69 10.24 1.89 -18.44
C PRO A 69 11.67 1.66 -17.90
N VAL A 70 12.19 0.44 -18.05
CA VAL A 70 13.54 0.06 -17.54
C VAL A 70 14.67 0.72 -18.32
N ASP A 71 14.38 1.13 -19.55
CA ASP A 71 15.26 1.75 -20.54
C ASP A 71 14.98 3.25 -20.71
N ALA A 72 14.19 3.84 -19.81
CA ALA A 72 13.76 5.23 -19.92
C ALA A 72 14.93 6.23 -19.81
N THR A 73 15.06 7.06 -20.84
CA THR A 73 15.93 8.24 -20.87
C THR A 73 15.49 9.29 -19.83
N GLU A 74 16.32 10.30 -19.57
CA GLU A 74 15.99 11.32 -18.55
C GLU A 74 14.73 12.12 -18.86
N SER A 75 14.44 12.36 -20.15
CA SER A 75 13.28 13.13 -20.59
C SER A 75 11.99 12.32 -20.66
N GLU A 76 12.05 11.00 -20.53
CA GLU A 76 10.88 10.15 -20.64
C GLU A 76 10.10 10.06 -19.32
N PRO A 77 8.76 10.01 -19.38
CA PRO A 77 7.95 9.79 -18.20
C PRO A 77 8.28 8.46 -17.53
N LYS A 78 8.52 8.49 -16.21
CA LYS A 78 8.83 7.31 -15.40
C LYS A 78 7.73 7.06 -14.38
N SER A 79 7.45 5.78 -14.16
CA SER A 79 6.62 5.28 -13.07
C SER A 79 7.37 4.15 -12.35
N PHE A 80 6.72 3.43 -11.45
CA PHE A 80 7.30 2.27 -10.80
C PHE A 80 6.25 1.22 -10.44
N ILE A 81 6.72 0.02 -10.18
CA ILE A 81 5.97 -1.10 -9.60
C ILE A 81 6.73 -1.67 -8.40
N PHE A 82 6.04 -2.47 -7.58
CA PHE A 82 6.67 -3.29 -6.56
C PHE A 82 6.51 -4.75 -6.95
N MET A 83 7.62 -5.48 -7.04
CA MET A 83 7.61 -6.89 -7.45
C MET A 83 8.49 -7.73 -6.55
N SER A 84 8.18 -9.03 -6.42
CA SER A 84 9.08 -9.96 -5.74
C SER A 84 10.39 -10.13 -6.51
N GLU A 85 11.46 -10.50 -5.80
CA GLU A 85 12.81 -10.62 -6.38
C GLU A 85 12.84 -11.49 -7.64
N ASP A 86 12.03 -12.54 -7.61
CA ASP A 86 11.96 -13.63 -8.56
C ASP A 86 10.77 -13.52 -9.55
N ALA A 87 9.99 -12.43 -9.52
CA ALA A 87 8.74 -12.30 -10.28
C ALA A 87 8.88 -12.51 -11.80
N LEU A 88 10.08 -12.30 -12.37
CA LEU A 88 10.36 -12.50 -13.80
C LEU A 88 11.05 -13.83 -14.13
N THR A 89 11.52 -14.59 -13.13
CA THR A 89 12.42 -15.74 -13.36
C THR A 89 11.79 -17.09 -13.12
N ASN A 90 11.02 -17.31 -12.04
CA ASN A 90 10.38 -18.64 -11.86
C ASN A 90 9.12 -18.82 -12.76
N PRO A 91 8.80 -20.06 -13.12
CA PRO A 91 7.76 -20.34 -14.10
C PRO A 91 6.34 -20.58 -13.52
N ASP A 92 6.15 -20.45 -12.20
CA ASP A 92 4.88 -20.72 -11.52
C ASP A 92 3.85 -19.60 -11.72
N LYS A 93 3.16 -19.17 -10.64
CA LYS A 93 2.03 -18.24 -10.72
C LYS A 93 2.48 -16.82 -10.40
N LEU A 94 1.99 -15.88 -11.19
CA LEU A 94 2.11 -14.44 -10.95
C LEU A 94 0.75 -13.86 -10.55
N MET A 95 0.71 -13.18 -9.41
CA MET A 95 -0.38 -12.34 -8.93
C MET A 95 -0.02 -10.88 -9.22
N VAL A 96 -0.95 -10.17 -9.85
CA VAL A 96 -0.81 -8.75 -10.14
C VAL A 96 -1.86 -7.99 -9.34
N LEU A 97 -1.44 -7.01 -8.54
CA LEU A 97 -2.33 -6.19 -7.72
C LEU A 97 -2.36 -4.76 -8.23
N ILE A 98 -3.51 -4.34 -8.75
CA ILE A 98 -3.69 -3.01 -9.34
C ILE A 98 -4.57 -2.18 -8.40
N HIS A 99 -4.06 -1.04 -7.94
CA HIS A 99 -4.85 -0.09 -7.17
C HIS A 99 -5.70 0.79 -8.09
N GLY A 100 -6.75 1.40 -7.52
CA GLY A 100 -7.61 2.35 -8.26
C GLY A 100 -6.88 3.65 -8.63
N SER A 101 -7.49 4.45 -9.51
CA SER A 101 -6.99 5.79 -9.83
C SER A 101 -7.26 6.79 -8.70
N GLY A 102 -6.62 7.97 -8.75
CA GLY A 102 -6.86 9.06 -7.79
C GLY A 102 -5.78 9.17 -6.72
N VAL A 103 -6.17 9.19 -5.44
CA VAL A 103 -5.27 9.50 -4.30
C VAL A 103 -4.64 8.27 -3.62
N VAL A 104 -5.09 7.06 -3.98
CA VAL A 104 -4.46 5.81 -3.54
C VAL A 104 -3.25 5.49 -4.41
N ARG A 105 -2.30 4.76 -3.86
CA ARG A 105 -1.03 4.40 -4.49
C ARG A 105 -0.76 2.91 -4.34
N ALA A 106 0.29 2.41 -4.97
CA ALA A 106 0.72 1.01 -4.85
C ALA A 106 0.73 0.57 -3.38
N GLY A 107 0.21 -0.63 -3.12
CA GLY A 107 0.07 -1.15 -1.76
C GLY A 107 -1.22 -0.75 -1.04
N GLN A 108 -2.05 0.17 -1.54
CA GLN A 108 -3.22 0.68 -0.82
C GLN A 108 -4.55 0.34 -1.49
N TRP A 109 -5.56 0.03 -0.67
CA TRP A 109 -6.97 -0.06 -1.11
C TRP A 109 -7.75 1.21 -0.78
N ALA A 110 -7.62 1.71 0.44
CA ALA A 110 -8.37 2.88 0.88
C ALA A 110 -7.68 3.57 2.06
N ARG A 111 -7.30 4.84 1.86
CA ARG A 111 -6.72 5.69 2.92
C ARG A 111 -7.63 5.79 4.15
N ARG A 112 -8.95 5.82 3.95
CA ARG A 112 -9.94 5.87 5.04
C ARG A 112 -9.86 4.63 5.93
N LEU A 113 -9.72 3.44 5.35
CA LEU A 113 -9.60 2.19 6.12
C LEU A 113 -8.27 2.16 6.86
N ILE A 114 -7.16 2.51 6.18
CA ILE A 114 -5.85 2.62 6.82
C ILE A 114 -5.90 3.50 8.08
N ILE A 115 -6.54 4.67 7.98
CA ILE A 115 -6.57 5.64 9.09
C ILE A 115 -7.51 5.18 10.22
N ASN A 116 -8.71 4.70 9.90
CA ASN A 116 -9.79 4.54 10.88
C ASN A 116 -10.04 3.09 11.32
N GLU A 117 -9.49 2.11 10.62
CA GLU A 117 -9.64 0.70 10.93
C GLU A 117 -8.27 0.10 11.24
N ASP A 118 -7.48 -0.20 10.21
CA ASP A 118 -6.14 -0.79 10.34
C ASP A 118 -5.41 -0.87 8.97
N LEU A 119 -4.14 -1.27 9.00
CA LEU A 119 -3.35 -1.51 7.79
C LEU A 119 -3.88 -2.69 6.97
N ASP A 120 -4.46 -3.71 7.59
CA ASP A 120 -4.83 -4.96 6.92
C ASP A 120 -6.03 -4.78 5.99
N SER A 121 -7.07 -4.12 6.46
CA SER A 121 -8.27 -3.73 5.71
C SER A 121 -7.94 -2.68 4.64
N GLY A 122 -6.99 -1.78 4.94
CA GLY A 122 -6.68 -0.64 4.11
C GLY A 122 -5.61 -0.86 3.04
N THR A 123 -4.85 -1.97 3.10
CA THR A 123 -3.69 -2.22 2.23
C THR A 123 -3.75 -3.56 1.51
N GLN A 124 -2.88 -3.69 0.50
CA GLN A 124 -2.61 -4.92 -0.23
C GLN A 124 -1.73 -5.89 0.55
N ILE A 125 -1.10 -5.48 1.65
CA ILE A 125 -0.08 -6.23 2.38
C ILE A 125 -0.55 -7.64 2.81
N PRO A 126 -1.75 -7.84 3.38
CA PRO A 126 -2.19 -9.19 3.76
C PRO A 126 -2.32 -10.14 2.57
N TYR A 127 -2.63 -9.61 1.39
CA TYR A 127 -2.71 -10.39 0.16
C TYR A 127 -1.33 -10.79 -0.36
N ILE A 128 -0.38 -9.86 -0.25
CA ILE A 128 1.02 -10.06 -0.64
C ILE A 128 1.66 -11.12 0.25
N LYS A 129 1.52 -10.99 1.58
CA LYS A 129 2.03 -11.97 2.56
C LYS A 129 1.47 -13.38 2.30
N ARG A 130 0.14 -13.50 2.12
CA ARG A 130 -0.49 -14.80 1.78
C ARG A 130 0.01 -15.42 0.49
N ALA A 131 0.31 -14.59 -0.53
CA ALA A 131 0.86 -15.09 -1.80
C ALA A 131 2.27 -15.64 -1.62
N ILE A 132 3.13 -14.89 -0.92
CA ILE A 132 4.52 -15.29 -0.63
C ILE A 132 4.57 -16.57 0.22
N GLU A 133 3.68 -16.71 1.20
CA GLU A 133 3.56 -17.91 2.05
C GLU A 133 2.95 -19.12 1.32
N GLY A 134 2.45 -18.96 0.09
CA GLY A 134 1.79 -20.02 -0.68
C GLY A 134 0.37 -20.39 -0.19
N ASN A 135 -0.20 -19.61 0.73
CA ASN A 135 -1.50 -19.82 1.34
C ASN A 135 -2.61 -18.98 0.68
N VAL A 136 -2.78 -19.10 -0.64
CA VAL A 136 -3.85 -18.37 -1.36
C VAL A 136 -5.10 -19.25 -1.50
N PRO A 137 -6.23 -18.88 -0.85
CA PRO A 137 -7.50 -19.59 -0.99
C PRO A 137 -7.94 -19.72 -2.46
N SER A 138 -8.51 -20.86 -2.82
CA SER A 138 -8.91 -21.18 -4.20
C SER A 138 -9.95 -20.24 -4.81
N ASN A 139 -10.63 -19.43 -4.00
CA ASN A 139 -11.68 -18.48 -4.39
C ASN A 139 -11.16 -17.04 -4.67
N PHE A 140 -9.85 -16.81 -4.68
CA PHE A 140 -9.23 -15.48 -4.85
C PHE A 140 -9.40 -14.79 -6.23
N GLN A 141 -10.25 -15.34 -7.10
CA GLN A 141 -10.37 -14.95 -8.51
C GLN A 141 -10.98 -13.57 -8.78
N LYS A 142 -11.46 -12.84 -7.77
CA LYS A 142 -12.17 -11.56 -7.98
C LYS A 142 -11.32 -10.29 -7.79
N ALA A 143 -10.16 -10.38 -7.13
CA ALA A 143 -9.35 -9.20 -6.79
C ALA A 143 -7.98 -9.11 -7.51
N ALA A 144 -7.52 -10.22 -8.08
CA ALA A 144 -6.28 -10.27 -8.83
C ALA A 144 -6.52 -10.98 -10.16
N THR A 145 -6.06 -10.39 -11.26
CA THR A 145 -6.07 -11.05 -12.58
C THR A 145 -5.04 -12.19 -12.56
N LEU A 146 -5.39 -13.32 -11.97
CA LEU A 146 -4.57 -14.51 -11.88
C LEU A 146 -4.60 -15.25 -13.23
N LYS A 147 -3.50 -15.26 -13.98
CA LYS A 147 -3.35 -16.20 -15.10
C LYS A 147 -3.16 -17.61 -14.54
N ARG A 148 -4.12 -18.49 -14.83
CA ARG A 148 -4.18 -19.87 -14.34
C ARG A 148 -3.14 -20.74 -15.05
N VAL A 149 -2.03 -21.07 -14.39
CA VAL A 149 -1.18 -22.21 -14.74
C VAL A 149 -1.42 -23.31 -13.70
N LYS A 150 -1.79 -24.52 -14.16
CA LYS A 150 -2.13 -25.65 -13.28
C LYS A 150 -0.85 -26.19 -12.63
N GLY A 151 -0.68 -25.96 -11.33
CA GLY A 151 0.38 -26.54 -10.51
C GLY A 151 0.22 -26.14 -9.05
N LYS A 152 0.57 -27.04 -8.12
CA LYS A 152 0.85 -26.68 -6.71
C LYS A 152 2.21 -26.00 -6.72
N GLY A 153 2.21 -24.67 -6.80
CA GLY A 153 3.40 -23.84 -6.95
C GLY A 153 3.19 -22.49 -6.28
N SER A 154 4.30 -21.86 -5.91
CA SER A 154 4.36 -20.59 -5.18
C SER A 154 3.73 -19.44 -5.99
N ILE A 155 3.17 -18.43 -5.31
CA ILE A 155 2.51 -17.27 -5.93
C ILE A 155 3.33 -16.01 -5.66
N ARG A 156 3.54 -15.20 -6.70
CA ARG A 156 4.38 -14.01 -6.65
C ARG A 156 3.61 -12.75 -6.90
N VAL A 157 4.18 -11.61 -6.54
CA VAL A 157 3.49 -10.31 -6.63
C VAL A 157 4.23 -9.39 -7.60
N MET A 158 3.45 -8.70 -8.44
CA MET A 158 3.83 -7.58 -9.29
C MET A 158 2.85 -6.42 -9.13
#